data_AF-A0A520TCD3-F1
#
_entry.id   AF-A0A520TCD3-F1
#
_cell.length_a   1.000
_cell.length_b   1.000
_cell.length_c   1.000
_cell.angle_alpha   90.00
_cell.angle_beta   90.00
_cell.angle_gamma   90.00
#
_symmetry.space_group_name_H-M   'P 1'
#
loop_
_entity.id
_entity.type
_entity.pdbx_description
1 polymer ?
#
loop_
_entity_poly.entity_id
_entity_poly.type
_entity_poly.pdbx_seq_one_letter_code
_entity_poly.pdbx_strand_id
1 'polypeptide(L)'
;MDDPRNTFPDASIDSEFDLNARAELSLAYQPGEAPSSLYKRERYWRTPLVSGLLALGLFAMVGGGFFALRPPELVRGAIEHEYYERTLRGQFITSAELMPKFGLPANKPVPGFAQLMRPCDIDGNLAYHLTTFFEKGGMVTLFAFEEGVHIPQGSGWWRDVYWQVRHNADGKAVVMVAQKEKAISAANRALIEAKSS
;
A
#
# COMPACT_ATOMS: atom_id res chain seq x y z
N MET A 1 -23.23 -29.61 45.30
CA MET A 1 -22.23 -28.65 44.77
C MET A 1 -21.52 -29.42 43.67
N ASP A 2 -21.83 -29.16 42.40
CA ASP A 2 -21.06 -29.49 41.18
C ASP A 2 -21.85 -28.94 39.98
N ASP A 3 -21.20 -28.22 39.07
CA ASP A 3 -21.81 -27.38 38.03
C ASP A 3 -22.40 -28.21 36.85
N PRO A 4 -23.70 -28.10 36.52
CA PRO A 4 -24.35 -28.95 35.52
C PRO A 4 -24.15 -28.51 34.05
N ARG A 5 -23.16 -27.65 33.73
CA ARG A 5 -23.02 -27.05 32.39
C ARG A 5 -21.79 -27.43 31.59
N ASN A 6 -21.04 -28.47 31.98
CA ASN A 6 -19.83 -28.84 31.23
C ASN A 6 -19.62 -30.35 31.07
N THR A 7 -20.57 -31.01 30.40
CA THR A 7 -20.36 -32.34 29.83
C THR A 7 -20.80 -32.30 28.37
N PHE A 8 -20.01 -31.63 27.54
CA PHE A 8 -19.93 -32.03 26.14
C PHE A 8 -19.10 -33.31 26.13
N PRO A 9 -19.65 -34.48 25.73
CA PRO A 9 -18.83 -35.66 25.57
C PRO A 9 -17.76 -35.35 24.53
N ASP A 10 -16.52 -35.60 24.92
CA ASP A 10 -15.31 -35.45 24.12
C ASP A 10 -15.54 -36.06 22.73
N ALA A 11 -15.45 -35.23 21.69
CA ALA A 11 -15.74 -35.59 20.30
C ALA A 11 -14.66 -36.50 19.67
N SER A 12 -13.90 -37.22 20.48
CA SER A 12 -12.67 -37.91 20.08
C SER A 12 -12.67 -39.43 20.31
N ILE A 13 -13.80 -40.03 20.71
CA ILE A 13 -13.92 -41.49 20.81
C ILE A 13 -15.23 -41.96 20.16
N ASP A 14 -15.30 -41.87 18.84
CA ASP A 14 -16.23 -42.72 18.08
C ASP A 14 -15.64 -44.14 18.12
N SER A 15 -16.24 -45.03 18.92
CA SER A 15 -15.83 -46.43 18.96
C SER A 15 -16.13 -47.11 17.60
N GLU A 16 -15.38 -48.14 17.21
CA GLU A 16 -15.69 -48.92 15.98
C GLU A 16 -17.13 -49.45 15.99
N PHE A 17 -17.67 -49.72 17.18
CA PHE A 17 -19.07 -50.07 17.40
C PHE A 17 -20.03 -48.93 17.03
N ASP A 18 -19.73 -47.68 17.41
CA ASP A 18 -20.53 -46.51 17.05
C ASP A 18 -20.46 -46.18 15.55
N LEU A 19 -19.30 -46.41 14.92
CA LEU A 19 -19.15 -46.26 13.46
C LEU A 19 -19.97 -47.30 12.71
N ASN A 20 -19.93 -48.57 13.14
CA ASN A 20 -20.73 -49.63 12.56
C ASN A 20 -22.23 -49.42 12.81
N ALA A 21 -22.62 -49.01 14.02
CA ALA A 21 -24.01 -48.69 14.34
C ALA A 21 -24.52 -47.52 13.49
N ARG A 22 -23.71 -46.48 13.25
CA ARG A 22 -24.04 -45.38 12.34
C ARG A 22 -24.13 -45.82 10.89
N ALA A 23 -23.21 -46.67 10.42
CA ALA A 23 -23.23 -47.22 9.08
C ALA A 23 -24.50 -48.05 8.85
N GLU A 24 -24.82 -48.96 9.78
CA GLU A 24 -26.04 -49.77 9.72
C GLU A 24 -27.30 -48.91 9.78
N LEU A 25 -27.36 -47.91 10.65
CA LEU A 25 -28.49 -46.97 10.70
C LEU A 25 -28.61 -46.15 9.41
N SER A 26 -27.50 -45.73 8.79
CA SER A 26 -27.52 -45.01 7.51
C SER A 26 -27.98 -45.87 6.33
N LEU A 27 -27.83 -47.20 6.43
CA LEU A 27 -28.28 -48.16 5.43
C LEU A 27 -29.72 -48.64 5.69
N ALA A 28 -30.16 -48.64 6.96
CA ALA A 28 -31.48 -49.10 7.37
C ALA A 28 -32.62 -48.16 6.93
N TYR A 29 -32.31 -46.89 6.66
CA TYR A 29 -33.25 -45.92 6.07
C TYR A 29 -32.86 -45.68 4.62
N GLN A 30 -33.78 -45.93 3.68
CA GLN A 30 -33.59 -45.42 2.31
C GLN A 30 -33.41 -43.90 2.42
N PRO A 31 -32.39 -43.30 1.77
CA PRO A 31 -32.25 -41.85 1.74
C PRO A 31 -33.48 -41.27 1.05
N GLY A 32 -34.50 -40.94 1.85
CA GLY A 32 -35.66 -40.20 1.40
C GLY A 32 -35.20 -38.83 0.94
N GLU A 33 -35.86 -38.29 -0.08
CA GLU A 33 -35.61 -36.92 -0.52
C GLU A 33 -35.63 -35.98 0.69
N ALA A 34 -34.61 -35.12 0.79
CA ALA A 34 -34.51 -34.15 1.87
C ALA A 34 -35.81 -33.31 1.91
N PRO A 35 -36.39 -33.07 3.10
CA PRO A 35 -37.61 -32.27 3.23
C PRO A 35 -37.41 -30.92 2.56
N SER A 36 -38.43 -30.45 1.84
CA SER A 36 -38.32 -29.28 0.97
C SER A 36 -37.96 -27.97 1.70
N SER A 37 -38.11 -27.96 3.03
CA SER A 37 -37.68 -26.90 3.94
C SER A 37 -36.17 -26.80 4.14
N LEU A 38 -35.39 -27.85 3.82
CA LEU A 38 -33.93 -27.83 3.88
C LEU A 38 -33.28 -27.27 2.61
N TYR A 39 -34.01 -27.17 1.50
CA TYR A 39 -33.52 -26.42 0.34
C TYR A 39 -33.55 -24.93 0.70
N LYS A 40 -32.41 -24.39 1.13
CA LYS A 40 -32.23 -22.94 1.32
C LYS A 40 -32.64 -22.23 0.03
N ARG A 41 -33.76 -21.53 0.07
CA ARG A 41 -34.27 -20.72 -1.03
C ARG A 41 -33.49 -19.42 -1.10
N GLU A 42 -32.25 -19.47 -1.56
CA GLU A 42 -31.46 -18.25 -1.75
C GLU A 42 -30.75 -18.28 -3.09
N ARG A 43 -31.33 -17.57 -4.06
CA ARG A 43 -30.82 -17.44 -5.44
C ARG A 43 -30.72 -15.97 -5.86
N TYR A 44 -30.62 -15.03 -4.92
CA TYR A 44 -30.48 -13.60 -5.23
C TYR A 44 -29.11 -13.29 -5.88
N TRP A 45 -28.05 -14.00 -5.48
CA TRP A 45 -26.70 -13.89 -6.06
C TRP A 45 -26.55 -14.43 -7.49
N ARG A 46 -27.53 -15.19 -8.01
CA ARG A 46 -27.49 -15.82 -9.35
C ARG A 46 -28.34 -15.07 -10.38
N THR A 47 -28.78 -13.86 -10.06
CA THR A 47 -29.49 -13.02 -11.04
C THR A 47 -28.48 -12.32 -11.96
N PRO A 48 -28.76 -12.23 -13.28
CA PRO A 48 -27.84 -11.61 -14.24
C PRO A 48 -27.56 -10.13 -13.91
N LEU A 49 -28.45 -9.49 -13.16
CA LEU A 49 -28.29 -8.12 -12.69
C LEU A 49 -27.24 -8.01 -11.57
N VAL A 50 -27.22 -8.94 -10.60
CA VAL A 50 -26.19 -8.97 -9.54
C VAL A 50 -24.83 -9.34 -10.11
N SER A 51 -24.78 -10.31 -11.01
CA SER A 51 -23.53 -10.65 -11.73
C SER A 51 -23.06 -9.49 -12.62
N GLY A 52 -23.97 -8.77 -13.27
CA GLY A 52 -23.66 -7.57 -14.06
C GLY A 52 -23.13 -6.42 -13.20
N LEU A 53 -23.72 -6.15 -12.04
CA LEU A 53 -23.24 -5.14 -11.09
C LEU A 53 -21.90 -5.51 -10.45
N LEU A 54 -21.67 -6.78 -10.13
CA LEU A 54 -20.36 -7.27 -9.68
C LEU A 54 -19.30 -7.14 -10.77
N ALA A 55 -19.62 -7.54 -12.00
CA ALA A 55 -18.72 -7.38 -13.14
C ALA A 55 -18.42 -5.90 -13.41
N LEU A 56 -19.42 -5.02 -13.34
CA LEU A 56 -19.26 -3.57 -13.46
C LEU A 56 -18.43 -2.99 -12.31
N GLY A 57 -18.64 -3.44 -11.08
CA GLY A 57 -17.83 -3.03 -9.91
C GLY A 57 -16.37 -3.45 -10.05
N LEU A 58 -16.12 -4.66 -10.53
CA LEU A 58 -14.76 -5.13 -10.85
C LEU A 58 -14.17 -4.36 -12.03
N PHE A 59 -14.94 -4.07 -13.08
CA PHE A 59 -14.50 -3.24 -14.20
C PHE A 59 -14.30 -1.78 -13.83
N ALA A 60 -15.02 -1.23 -12.86
CA ALA A 60 -14.81 0.11 -12.34
C ALA A 60 -13.53 0.17 -11.48
N MET A 61 -13.28 -0.87 -10.67
CA MET A 61 -12.04 -1.00 -9.90
C MET A 61 -10.81 -1.20 -10.80
N VAL A 62 -10.91 -2.01 -11.85
CA VAL A 62 -9.77 -2.34 -12.73
C VAL A 62 -9.65 -1.39 -13.93
N GLY A 63 -10.76 -0.88 -14.46
CA GLY A 63 -10.78 -0.04 -15.66
C GLY A 63 -10.54 1.45 -15.37
N GLY A 64 -10.98 1.96 -14.22
CA GLY A 64 -10.81 3.38 -13.86
C GLY A 64 -9.41 3.73 -13.37
N GLY A 65 -8.68 2.78 -12.79
CA GLY A 65 -7.34 3.01 -12.23
C GLY A 65 -6.20 2.84 -13.22
N PHE A 66 -6.30 1.93 -14.19
CA PHE A 66 -5.12 1.50 -14.94
C PHE A 66 -4.77 2.39 -16.15
N PHE A 67 -5.75 3.04 -16.79
CA PHE A 67 -5.51 3.83 -18.00
C PHE A 67 -5.37 5.35 -17.76
N ALA A 68 -5.75 5.87 -16.59
CA ALA A 68 -5.62 7.30 -16.26
C ALA A 68 -4.42 7.63 -15.36
N LEU A 69 -3.66 6.64 -14.89
CA LEU A 69 -2.62 6.81 -13.85
C LEU A 69 -1.20 6.52 -14.35
N ARG A 70 -0.88 6.76 -15.62
CA ARG A 70 0.54 6.76 -16.00
C ARG A 70 1.19 8.03 -15.45
N PRO A 71 2.10 7.94 -14.46
CA PRO A 71 2.76 9.12 -13.94
C PRO A 71 3.57 9.79 -15.05
N PRO A 72 3.85 11.11 -14.93
CA PRO A 72 4.77 11.80 -15.82
C PRO A 72 6.10 11.03 -15.96
N GLU A 73 6.77 11.12 -17.11
CA GLU A 73 7.94 10.28 -17.40
C GLU A 73 9.03 10.38 -16.32
N LEU A 74 9.32 11.60 -15.83
CA LEU A 74 10.30 11.80 -14.76
C LEU A 74 9.88 11.22 -13.41
N VAL A 75 8.58 11.21 -13.09
CA VAL A 75 8.08 10.57 -11.88
C VAL A 75 8.21 9.05 -12.00
N ARG A 76 7.97 8.52 -13.21
CA ARG A 76 8.19 7.10 -13.51
C ARG A 76 9.67 6.73 -13.33
N GLY A 77 10.57 7.53 -13.90
CA GLY A 77 12.02 7.39 -13.73
C GLY A 77 12.44 7.44 -12.27
N ALA A 78 11.87 8.36 -11.48
CA ALA A 78 12.12 8.44 -10.05
C ALA A 78 11.65 7.20 -9.27
N ILE A 79 10.50 6.63 -9.62
CA ILE A 79 9.99 5.39 -9.00
C ILE A 79 10.88 4.19 -9.37
N GLU A 80 11.31 4.09 -10.63
CA GLU A 80 12.22 3.04 -11.08
C GLU A 80 13.60 3.19 -10.40
N HIS A 81 14.12 4.41 -10.30
CA HIS A 81 15.37 4.73 -9.62
C HIS A 81 15.30 4.37 -8.14
N GLU A 82 14.22 4.75 -7.44
CA GLU A 82 13.98 4.36 -6.04
C GLU A 82 13.99 2.83 -5.89
N TYR A 83 13.34 2.10 -6.79
CA TYR A 83 13.28 0.64 -6.73
C TYR A 83 14.66 -0.03 -6.81
N TYR A 84 15.53 0.47 -7.70
CA TYR A 84 16.90 -0.05 -7.84
C TYR A 84 17.81 0.37 -6.69
N GLU A 85 17.60 1.56 -6.14
CA GLU A 85 18.46 2.14 -5.11
C GLU A 85 17.92 2.02 -3.67
N ARG A 86 16.77 1.37 -3.47
CA ARG A 86 16.08 1.27 -2.16
C ARG A 86 16.92 0.66 -1.03
N THR A 87 17.94 -0.13 -1.35
CA THR A 87 18.83 -0.77 -0.36
C THR A 87 20.10 0.04 -0.10
N LEU A 88 20.38 1.06 -0.92
CA LEU A 88 21.57 1.90 -0.74
C LEU A 88 21.43 2.75 0.52
N ARG A 89 22.54 2.85 1.25
CA ARG A 89 22.66 3.61 2.49
C ARG A 89 23.94 4.42 2.44
N GLY A 90 23.94 5.56 3.10
CA GLY A 90 25.12 6.40 3.23
C GLY A 90 24.87 7.87 2.95
N GLN A 91 25.85 8.70 3.28
CA GLN A 91 25.79 10.13 3.08
C GLN A 91 26.93 10.50 2.13
N PHE A 92 26.58 10.77 0.87
CA PHE A 92 27.53 11.15 -0.18
C PHE A 92 27.66 12.66 -0.32
N ILE A 93 26.71 13.41 0.26
CA ILE A 93 26.72 14.87 0.38
C ILE A 93 26.33 15.28 1.79
N THR A 94 26.71 16.49 2.17
CA THR A 94 26.40 17.03 3.49
C THR A 94 24.93 17.46 3.57
N SER A 95 24.35 17.43 4.78
CA SER A 95 22.99 17.95 4.99
C SER A 95 22.87 19.43 4.63
N ALA A 96 23.92 20.22 4.91
CA ALA A 96 23.97 21.63 4.59
C ALA A 96 23.88 21.92 3.07
N GLU A 97 24.45 21.05 2.24
CA GLU A 97 24.32 21.13 0.78
C GLU A 97 22.96 20.64 0.28
N LEU A 98 22.39 19.63 0.92
CA LEU A 98 21.14 19.00 0.49
C LEU A 98 19.89 19.82 0.85
N MET A 99 19.82 20.39 2.05
CA MET A 99 18.63 21.09 2.55
C MET A 99 18.16 22.23 1.64
N PRO A 100 19.06 23.11 1.11
CA PRO A 100 18.66 24.15 0.17
C PRO A 100 17.97 23.62 -1.09
N LYS A 101 18.31 22.41 -1.56
CA LYS A 101 17.69 21.80 -2.76
C LYS A 101 16.22 21.47 -2.54
N PHE A 102 15.81 21.19 -1.30
CA PHE A 102 14.42 21.01 -0.91
C PHE A 102 13.72 22.31 -0.47
N GLY A 103 14.38 23.47 -0.60
CA GLY A 103 13.87 24.76 -0.13
C GLY A 103 13.87 24.90 1.39
N LEU A 104 14.78 24.18 2.07
CA LEU A 104 14.98 24.23 3.53
C LEU A 104 16.28 24.98 3.88
N PRO A 105 16.35 25.61 5.06
CA PRO A 105 17.56 26.29 5.51
C PRO A 105 18.72 25.30 5.76
N ALA A 106 19.93 25.67 5.32
CA ALA A 106 21.13 24.81 5.38
C ALA A 106 21.55 24.39 6.80
N ASN A 107 21.27 25.21 7.82
CA ASN A 107 21.69 24.96 9.20
C ASN A 107 20.77 24.00 9.96
N LYS A 108 19.73 23.44 9.32
CA LYS A 108 18.79 22.55 9.99
C LYS A 108 19.10 21.08 9.79
N PRO A 109 18.78 20.23 10.78
CA PRO A 109 18.87 18.80 10.60
C PRO A 109 17.86 18.33 9.55
N VAL A 110 18.22 17.25 8.86
CA VAL A 110 17.33 16.60 7.90
C VAL A 110 16.10 16.05 8.62
N PRO A 111 14.88 16.29 8.13
CA PRO A 111 13.69 15.74 8.75
C PRO A 111 13.66 14.21 8.74
N GLY A 112 13.39 13.61 9.90
CA GLY A 112 13.36 12.16 10.08
C GLY A 112 14.76 11.53 10.22
N PHE A 113 14.82 10.22 10.06
CA PHE A 113 16.08 9.45 10.11
C PHE A 113 16.61 9.25 8.69
N ALA A 114 17.55 10.09 8.28
CA ALA A 114 18.16 10.04 6.96
C ALA A 114 18.97 8.75 6.76
N GLN A 115 18.62 8.00 5.72
CA GLN A 115 19.28 6.73 5.35
C GLN A 115 20.19 6.89 4.13
N LEU A 116 19.81 7.73 3.18
CA LEU A 116 20.58 8.00 1.97
C LEU A 116 20.49 9.47 1.59
N MET A 117 21.64 10.09 1.31
CA MET A 117 21.74 11.45 0.77
C MET A 117 22.77 11.48 -0.35
N ARG A 118 22.34 11.78 -1.58
CA ARG A 118 23.26 11.84 -2.73
C ARG A 118 22.70 12.64 -3.91
N PRO A 119 23.55 13.13 -4.81
CA PRO A 119 23.13 13.45 -6.17
C PRO A 119 22.93 12.16 -6.97
N CYS A 120 21.96 12.20 -7.88
CA CYS A 120 21.62 11.13 -8.82
C CYS A 120 21.20 11.73 -10.16
N ASP A 121 21.23 10.91 -11.20
CA ASP A 121 20.68 11.24 -12.51
C ASP A 121 19.40 10.42 -12.71
N ILE A 122 18.32 11.11 -13.07
CA ILE A 122 17.02 10.51 -13.40
C ILE A 122 16.66 10.97 -14.81
N ASP A 123 16.69 10.03 -15.76
CA ASP A 123 16.40 10.28 -17.17
C ASP A 123 17.17 11.48 -17.75
N GLY A 124 18.46 11.62 -17.42
CA GLY A 124 19.33 12.71 -17.89
C GLY A 124 19.17 14.03 -17.14
N ASN A 125 18.41 14.05 -16.05
CA ASN A 125 18.20 15.23 -15.20
C ASN A 125 18.86 15.02 -13.84
N LEU A 126 19.65 16.01 -13.42
CA LEU A 126 20.26 16.01 -12.09
C LEU A 126 19.19 16.16 -11.01
N ALA A 127 19.14 15.20 -10.10
CA ALA A 127 18.25 15.18 -8.95
C ALA A 127 19.03 14.89 -7.66
N TYR A 128 18.56 15.45 -6.55
CA TYR A 128 19.08 15.21 -5.22
C TYR A 128 18.18 14.22 -4.48
N HIS A 129 18.71 13.05 -4.21
CA HIS A 129 18.05 11.94 -3.55
C HIS A 129 18.22 12.05 -2.03
N LEU A 130 17.09 12.07 -1.34
CA LEU A 130 16.98 11.91 0.10
C LEU A 130 16.05 10.74 0.43
N THR A 131 16.56 9.66 1.01
CA THR A 131 15.72 8.64 1.64
C THR A 131 15.74 8.83 3.14
N THR A 132 14.57 8.99 3.74
CA THR A 132 14.40 9.21 5.18
C THR A 132 13.27 8.34 5.73
N PHE A 133 13.38 8.00 7.01
CA PHE A 133 12.34 7.28 7.74
C PHE A 133 11.65 8.22 8.75
N PHE A 134 10.33 8.20 8.75
CA PHE A 134 9.51 8.88 9.75
C PHE A 134 8.86 7.88 10.70
N GLU A 135 8.95 8.14 12.00
CA GLU A 135 8.25 7.34 13.00
C GLU A 135 6.74 7.36 12.71
N LYS A 136 6.11 6.17 12.67
CA LYS A 136 4.68 5.97 12.31
C LYS A 136 4.30 6.32 10.86
N GLY A 137 5.19 6.93 10.08
CA GLY A 137 5.00 7.24 8.65
C GLY A 137 5.57 6.15 7.75
N GLY A 138 6.77 5.66 8.06
CA GLY A 138 7.51 4.72 7.23
C GLY A 138 8.65 5.38 6.44
N MET A 139 9.21 4.61 5.51
CA MET A 139 10.25 5.07 4.58
C MET A 139 9.63 5.92 3.47
N VAL A 140 10.32 7.00 3.13
CA VAL A 140 9.99 7.87 2.01
C VAL A 140 11.27 8.32 1.32
N THR A 141 11.23 8.35 0.00
CA THR A 141 12.30 8.84 -0.83
C THR A 141 11.84 10.13 -1.51
N LEU A 142 12.66 11.17 -1.40
CA LEU A 142 12.43 12.48 -1.98
C LEU A 142 13.51 12.76 -3.02
N PHE A 143 13.10 13.30 -4.16
CA PHE A 143 13.97 13.73 -5.24
C PHE A 143 13.72 15.19 -5.52
N ALA A 144 14.71 16.05 -5.26
CA ALA A 144 14.66 17.45 -5.67
C ALA A 144 15.40 17.62 -7.00
N PHE A 145 14.69 18.03 -8.05
CA PHE A 145 15.27 18.30 -9.36
C PHE A 145 15.88 19.71 -9.40
N GLU A 146 16.94 19.89 -10.18
CA GLU A 146 17.51 21.22 -10.43
C GLU A 146 16.59 22.14 -11.25
N GLU A 147 16.94 23.42 -11.26
CA GLU A 147 16.26 24.45 -12.07
C GLU A 147 16.13 24.04 -13.55
N GLY A 148 14.96 24.30 -14.13
CA GLY A 148 14.65 24.01 -15.54
C GLY A 148 13.81 22.75 -15.77
N VAL A 149 13.68 21.88 -14.77
CA VAL A 149 12.83 20.68 -14.86
C VAL A 149 11.40 21.00 -14.41
N HIS A 150 10.46 21.03 -15.35
CA HIS A 150 9.04 21.25 -15.05
C HIS A 150 8.27 19.94 -14.99
N ILE A 151 7.77 19.57 -13.80
CA ILE A 151 6.90 18.40 -13.59
C ILE A 151 5.56 18.92 -13.08
N PRO A 152 4.43 18.60 -13.72
CA PRO A 152 3.13 19.06 -13.25
C PRO A 152 2.85 18.53 -11.83
N GLN A 153 2.25 19.38 -10.99
CA GLN A 153 1.82 18.93 -9.67
C GLN A 153 0.78 17.83 -9.80
N GLY A 154 0.88 16.82 -8.94
CA GLY A 154 -0.03 15.70 -8.94
C GLY A 154 0.36 14.68 -7.88
N SER A 155 -0.53 13.73 -7.66
CA SER A 155 -0.25 12.55 -6.86
C SER A 155 -1.05 11.36 -7.38
N GLY A 156 -0.62 10.17 -7.02
CA GLY A 156 -1.31 8.95 -7.44
C GLY A 156 -0.60 7.69 -7.00
N TRP A 157 -1.21 6.57 -7.34
CA TRP A 157 -0.65 5.24 -7.15
C TRP A 157 -0.14 4.70 -8.48
N TRP A 158 1.05 4.11 -8.48
CA TRP A 158 1.59 3.37 -9.62
C TRP A 158 2.47 2.22 -9.13
N ARG A 159 2.18 0.99 -9.59
CA ARG A 159 2.92 -0.25 -9.21
C ARG A 159 3.14 -0.39 -7.69
N ASP A 160 2.07 -0.21 -6.92
CA ASP A 160 2.05 -0.28 -5.44
C ASP A 160 2.87 0.79 -4.70
N VAL A 161 3.27 1.84 -5.41
CA VAL A 161 3.98 2.98 -4.87
C VAL A 161 3.11 4.22 -5.00
N TYR A 162 2.95 4.94 -3.89
CA TYR A 162 2.34 6.26 -3.89
C TYR A 162 3.40 7.29 -4.25
N TRP A 163 3.05 8.18 -5.16
CA TRP A 163 3.90 9.28 -5.59
C TRP A 163 3.18 10.61 -5.43
N GLN A 164 3.96 11.67 -5.20
CA GLN A 164 3.46 13.03 -5.17
C GLN A 164 4.54 14.01 -5.67
N VAL A 165 4.13 14.95 -6.52
CA VAL A 165 4.96 16.04 -7.00
C VAL A 165 4.55 17.33 -6.31
N ARG A 166 5.51 18.04 -5.74
CA ARG A 166 5.33 19.40 -5.20
C ARG A 166 6.38 20.33 -5.80
N HIS A 167 6.07 21.62 -5.80
CA HIS A 167 7.06 22.65 -6.11
C HIS A 167 7.49 23.32 -4.81
N ASN A 168 8.79 23.55 -4.65
CA ASN A 168 9.31 24.36 -3.56
C ASN A 168 9.03 25.87 -3.84
N ALA A 169 9.44 26.76 -2.93
CA ALA A 169 9.23 28.21 -3.11
C ALA A 169 10.02 28.78 -4.30
N ASP A 170 11.13 28.14 -4.65
CA ASP A 170 12.01 28.52 -5.77
C ASP A 170 11.53 27.92 -7.11
N GLY A 171 10.38 27.22 -7.12
CA GLY A 171 9.81 26.60 -8.31
C GLY A 171 10.43 25.24 -8.68
N LYS A 172 11.39 24.71 -7.90
CA LYS A 172 11.98 23.38 -8.12
C LYS A 172 10.99 22.27 -7.83
N ALA A 173 10.94 21.28 -8.72
CA ALA A 173 10.10 20.11 -8.55
C ALA A 173 10.71 19.14 -7.54
N VAL A 174 9.91 18.75 -6.55
CA VAL A 174 10.22 17.74 -5.55
C VAL A 174 9.26 16.57 -5.73
N VAL A 175 9.80 15.43 -6.13
CA VAL A 175 9.04 14.18 -6.28
C VAL A 175 9.24 13.34 -5.03
N MET A 176 8.15 12.96 -4.39
CA MET A 176 8.15 12.09 -3.21
C MET A 176 7.56 10.74 -3.60
N VAL A 177 8.20 9.68 -3.13
CA VAL A 177 7.89 8.30 -3.48
C VAL A 177 7.89 7.45 -2.21
N ALA A 178 6.81 6.71 -1.96
CA ALA A 178 6.73 5.79 -0.82
C ALA A 178 5.74 4.65 -1.05
N GLN A 179 5.95 3.51 -0.38
CA GLN A 179 5.00 2.39 -0.38
C GLN A 179 3.71 2.68 0.40
N LYS A 180 3.72 3.72 1.25
CA LYS A 180 2.57 4.10 2.08
C LYS A 180 2.29 5.58 1.89
N GLU A 181 1.07 5.92 1.54
CA GLU A 181 0.62 7.33 1.45
C GLU A 181 0.86 8.10 2.76
N LYS A 182 0.70 7.42 3.92
CA LYS A 182 1.00 8.00 5.24
C LYS A 182 2.44 8.46 5.39
N ALA A 183 3.40 7.82 4.73
CA ALA A 183 4.81 8.22 4.76
C ALA A 183 5.02 9.57 4.06
N ILE A 184 4.38 9.76 2.90
CA ILE A 184 4.43 11.04 2.16
C ILE A 184 3.71 12.14 2.94
N SER A 185 2.59 11.84 3.58
CA SER A 185 1.91 12.80 4.48
C SER A 185 2.77 13.22 5.68
N ALA A 186 3.51 12.27 6.27
CA ALA A 186 4.47 12.57 7.34
C ALA A 186 5.64 13.42 6.84
N ALA A 187 6.19 13.09 5.67
CA ALA A 187 7.25 13.87 5.04
C ALA A 187 6.83 15.31 4.77
N ASN A 188 5.64 15.51 4.19
CA ASN A 188 5.09 16.83 3.94
C ASN A 188 4.97 17.66 5.21
N ARG A 189 4.46 17.06 6.28
CA ARG A 189 4.34 17.74 7.57
C ARG A 189 5.71 18.15 8.09
N ALA A 190 6.67 17.24 8.07
CA ALA A 190 8.02 17.49 8.55
C ALA A 190 8.75 18.55 7.71
N LEU A 191 8.56 18.59 6.39
CA LEU A 191 9.09 19.64 5.52
C LEU A 191 8.48 21.01 5.84
N ILE A 192 7.17 21.06 6.13
CA ILE A 192 6.49 22.31 6.52
C ILE A 192 7.00 22.80 7.87
N GLU A 193 7.07 21.92 8.87
CA GLU A 193 7.58 22.23 10.21
C GLU A 193 9.05 22.69 10.17
N ALA A 194 9.88 22.01 9.38
CA ALA A 194 11.28 22.38 9.17
C ALA A 194 11.44 23.76 8.52
N LYS A 195 10.47 24.19 7.70
CA LYS A 195 10.46 25.53 7.10
C LYS A 195 9.99 26.62 8.07
N SER A 196 9.06 26.32 8.98
CA SER A 196 8.47 27.30 9.92
C SER A 196 9.25 27.51 11.20
N SER A 197 10.03 26.52 11.63
CA SER A 197 10.92 26.62 12.80
C SER A 197 12.10 27.55 12.53
#